data_AF-A6IJR5-F1
#
_entry.id   AF-A6IJR5-F1
#
_cell.length_a   1.000
_cell.length_b   1.000
_cell.length_c   1.000
_cell.angle_alpha   90.00
_cell.angle_beta   90.00
_cell.angle_gamma   90.00
#
_symmetry.space_group_name_H-M   'P 1'
#
loop_
_entity.id
_entity.type
_entity.pdbx_description
1 polymer ?
#
loop_
_entity_poly.entity_id
_entity_poly.type
_entity_poly.pdbx_seq_one_letter_code
_entity_poly.pdbx_strand_id
1 'polypeptide(L)' 'MSDSEEESQDRQLKIVVLGDGTSGKTSLATCFAQETFGKQYKQTIGLDFFLRRITLPGNPVGI' A
#
# COMPACT_ATOMS: atom_id res chain seq x y z
N MET A 1 -21.06 -29.77 -15.16
CA MET A 1 -19.71 -29.17 -15.27
C MET A 1 -19.65 -28.09 -14.21
N SER A 2 -18.67 -28.15 -13.32
CA SER A 2 -18.57 -27.25 -12.16
C SER A 2 -17.93 -25.96 -12.63
N ASP A 3 -18.74 -24.93 -12.89
CA ASP A 3 -18.22 -23.56 -13.01
C ASP A 3 -17.63 -23.22 -11.65
N SER A 4 -16.30 -23.20 -11.59
CA SER A 4 -15.57 -22.75 -10.41
C SER A 4 -15.64 -21.23 -10.45
N GLU A 5 -16.49 -20.66 -9.60
CA GLU A 5 -16.53 -19.22 -9.34
C GLU A 5 -15.12 -18.78 -8.92
N GLU A 6 -14.38 -18.14 -9.83
CA GLU A 6 -13.14 -17.45 -9.47
C GLU A 6 -13.51 -16.24 -8.60
N GLU A 7 -13.78 -16.48 -7.32
CA GLU A 7 -13.77 -15.43 -6.31
C GLU A 7 -12.36 -14.85 -6.29
N SER A 8 -12.20 -13.65 -6.86
CA SER A 8 -10.98 -12.86 -6.73
C SER A 8 -10.79 -12.54 -5.25
N GLN A 9 -10.05 -13.39 -4.53
CA GLN A 9 -9.76 -13.16 -3.12
C GLN A 9 -9.06 -11.81 -2.96
N ASP A 10 -9.68 -10.90 -2.20
CA ASP A 10 -9.07 -9.63 -1.78
C ASP A 10 -7.77 -9.95 -1.04
N ARG A 11 -6.62 -9.78 -1.71
CA ARG A 11 -5.31 -10.05 -1.12
C ARG A 11 -4.91 -8.89 -0.22
N GLN A 12 -4.62 -9.20 1.06
CA GLN A 12 -4.03 -8.24 1.98
C GLN A 12 -2.50 -8.36 1.97
N LEU A 13 -1.83 -7.28 1.58
CA LEU A 13 -0.37 -7.18 1.62
C LEU A 13 0.05 -6.34 2.83
N LYS A 14 0.93 -6.91 3.68
CA LYS A 14 1.56 -6.18 4.79
C LYS A 14 2.97 -5.78 4.36
N ILE A 15 3.21 -4.48 4.28
CA ILE A 15 4.48 -3.91 3.81
C ILE A 15 5.09 -3.11 4.96
N VAL A 16 6.37 -3.36 5.24
CA VAL A 16 7.17 -2.60 6.23
C VAL A 16 8.22 -1.79 5.48
N VAL A 17 8.28 -0.49 5.76
CA VAL A 17 9.26 0.43 5.14
C VAL A 17 10.41 0.67 6.11
N LEU A 18 11.63 0.33 5.70
CA LEU A 18 12.85 0.42 6.50
C LEU A 18 13.82 1.47 5.93
N GLY A 19 14.72 1.98 6.77
CA GLY A 19 15.77 2.94 6.38
C GLY A 19 16.06 3.98 7.46
N ASP A 20 17.08 4.80 7.25
CA ASP A 20 17.64 5.74 8.24
C ASP A 20 16.65 6.82 8.71
N GLY A 21 16.97 7.47 9.83
CA GLY A 21 16.24 8.67 10.28
C GLY A 21 16.12 9.68 9.13
N THR A 22 15.00 10.42 9.11
CA THR A 22 14.71 11.49 8.12
C THR A 22 14.72 11.10 6.63
N SER A 23 14.89 9.82 6.27
CA SER A 23 14.91 9.35 4.86
C SER A 23 13.59 9.42 4.09
N GLY A 24 12.54 9.99 4.67
CA GLY A 24 11.25 10.22 4.00
C GLY A 24 10.27 9.05 4.01
N LYS A 25 10.52 7.98 4.78
CA LYS A 25 9.63 6.78 4.86
C LYS A 25 8.17 7.13 5.13
N THR A 26 7.90 7.91 6.18
CA THR A 26 6.53 8.34 6.53
C THR A 26 5.94 9.23 5.44
N SER A 27 6.72 10.10 4.82
CA SER A 27 6.27 10.95 3.72
C SER A 27 5.85 10.13 2.50
N LEU A 28 6.61 9.09 2.14
CA LEU A 28 6.26 8.17 1.04
C LEU A 28 5.01 7.35 1.36
N ALA A 29 4.91 6.76 2.56
CA ALA A 29 3.74 6.00 2.97
C ALA A 29 2.47 6.87 3.02
N THR A 30 2.60 8.11 3.49
CA THR A 30 1.52 9.11 3.51
C THR A 30 1.11 9.50 2.09
N CYS A 31 2.06 9.82 1.21
CA CYS A 31 1.74 10.15 -0.18
C CYS A 31 1.06 8.98 -0.90
N PHE A 32 1.51 7.75 -0.66
CA PHE A 32 0.90 6.57 -1.27
C PHE A 32 -0.53 6.31 -0.78
N ALA A 33 -0.80 6.48 0.52
CA ALA A 33 -2.13 6.24 1.07
C ALA A 33 -3.11 7.41 0.88
N GLN A 34 -2.61 8.64 0.99
CA GLN A 34 -3.39 9.87 1.14
C GLN A 34 -3.14 10.90 0.04
N GLU A 35 -2.27 10.64 -0.93
CA GLU A 35 -1.99 11.51 -2.09
C GLU A 35 -1.54 12.94 -1.72
N THR A 36 -0.87 13.09 -0.57
CA THR A 36 -0.39 14.38 -0.08
C THR A 36 1.05 14.34 0.43
N PHE A 37 1.73 15.48 0.32
CA PHE A 37 3.03 15.73 0.96
C PHE A 37 2.91 16.86 1.98
N GLY A 38 3.23 16.56 3.23
CA GLY A 38 3.35 17.58 4.27
C GLY A 38 4.59 18.45 4.06
N LYS A 39 4.44 19.78 4.24
CA LYS A 39 5.55 20.74 4.11
C LYS A 39 6.49 20.76 5.33
N GLN A 40 6.05 20.20 6.45
CA GLN A 40 6.81 20.17 7.70
C GLN A 40 7.18 18.73 8.04
N TYR A 41 8.43 18.54 8.45
CA TYR A 41 8.88 17.26 8.98
C TYR A 41 8.22 17.00 10.33
N LYS A 42 7.57 15.84 10.44
CA LYS A 42 7.16 15.26 11.72
C LYS A 42 7.87 13.93 11.86
N GLN A 43 8.68 13.80 12.91
CA GLN A 43 9.33 12.54 13.21
C GLN A 43 8.28 11.48 13.54
N THR A 44 8.43 10.28 12.98
CA THR A 44 7.64 9.11 13.34
C THR A 44 7.87 8.79 14.81
N ILE A 45 6.81 8.79 15.61
CA ILE A 45 6.87 8.39 17.02
C ILE A 45 6.41 6.94 17.09
N GLY A 46 7.35 6.01 17.29
CA GLY A 46 7.03 4.58 17.29
C GLY A 46 6.73 4.06 15.89
N LEU A 47 5.46 3.82 15.59
CA LEU A 47 4.96 3.17 14.38
C LEU A 47 3.65 3.81 13.91
N ASP A 48 3.56 4.05 12.60
CA ASP A 48 2.33 4.47 11.92
C ASP A 48 1.84 3.35 10.99
N PHE A 49 0.51 3.19 10.90
CA PHE A 49 -0.13 2.27 9.96
C PHE A 49 -0.83 3.03 8.86
N PHE A 50 -0.56 2.65 7.61
CA PHE A 50 -1.20 3.19 6.42
C PHE A 50 -1.89 2.06 5.66
N LEU A 51 -3.10 2.33 5.15
CA LEU A 51 -3.86 1.39 4.34
C LEU A 51 -4.25 2.07 3.03
N ARG A 52 -4.00 1.37 1.92
CA ARG A 52 -4.47 1.76 0.60
C ARG A 52 -4.98 0.54 -0.13
N ARG A 53 -6.21 0.61 -0.64
CA ARG A 53 -6.73 -0.36 -1.61
C ARG A 53 -6.21 0.03 -2.98
N ILE A 54 -5.55 -0.90 -3.66
CA ILE A 54 -5.04 -0.72 -5.02
C ILE A 54 -5.47 -1.91 -5.88
N THR A 55 -5.68 -1.66 -7.17
CA THR A 55 -5.80 -2.72 -8.16
C THR A 55 -4.41 -3.06 -8.65
N LEU A 56 -3.98 -4.30 -8.42
CA LEU A 56 -2.71 -4.77 -8.94
C LEU A 56 -2.86 -5.16 -10.42
N PRO A 57 -1.87 -4.85 -11.28
CA PRO A 57 -1.87 -5.34 -12.65
C PRO A 57 -1.66 -6.87 -12.68
N GLY A 58 -2.64 -7.59 -13.24
CA GLY A 58 -2.68 -9.05 -13.43
C GLY A 58 -3.99 -9.67 -12.91
N ASN A 59 -4.81 -10.40 -13.67
CA ASN A 59 -4.73 -10.88 -15.06
C ASN A 59 -6.14 -10.80 -15.70
N PRO A 60 -6.43 -9.82 -16.58
CA PRO A 60 -7.47 -9.99 -17.59
C PRO A 60 -6.82 -10.42 -18.90
N VAL A 61 -7.26 -11.56 -19.43
CA VAL A 61 -7.67 -11.79 -20.84
C VAL A 61 -7.56 -13.30 -21.09
N GLY A 62 -8.71 -13.96 -21.00
CA GLY A 62 -8.98 -15.10 -21.85
C GLY A 62 -9.20 -14.62 -23.27
N ILE A 63 -8.57 -15.32 -24.22
CA ILE A 63 -9.13 -15.57 -25.54
C ILE A 63 -9.16 -17.08 -25.69
#